data_AF-A0A8J2SBH0-F1
#
_entry.id   AF-A0A8J2SBH0-F1
#
_cell.length_a   1.000
_cell.length_b   1.000
_cell.length_c   1.000
_cell.angle_alpha   90.00
_cell.angle_beta   90.00
_cell.angle_gamma   90.00
#
_symmetry.space_group_name_H-M   'P 1'
#
loop_
_entity.id
_entity.type
_entity.pdbx_description
1 polymer ?
#
loop_
_entity_poly.entity_id
_entity_poly.type
_entity_poly.pdbx_seq_one_letter_code
_entity_poly.pdbx_strand_id
1 'polypeptide(L)'
;MSKLAFDYSKWDNIEISDDEADTHPNIDKASWFRMKHRSRVEREETEKMEKTAMEKENKADSEREREIVRLLAEVRSGGDAAEYEDEDALVGELEEVRGRVKDRLDKIDFMEKNKKWNVDNLSHTATDRTILSGKGSSKEDLVGGMMTGTKSNKDGPVGPQSEKAAVNAYADFVDKHEQVLEDYLATTELEDCKKKLHEHGGTLLHEHAQSYILLSCLEDEMNGFPDKMKLASRNSQVLSHVTDLAASLNRHPRDVVLPFFSRIEDPRYRSGFEEAVQDFIAKIQKRAIDKRKEMDAQEPVELSREERLGPGGLDPVEVFETLPESMQEAFEKKDTQMLQVALEAMEPEEAKKHMDACEASGLWVQNNSSEEATVVDDGLA
;
A
#
# COMPACT_ATOMS: atom_id res chain seq x y z
N MET A 1 -50.38 -20.24 -24.98
CA MET A 1 -49.04 -20.08 -24.37
C MET A 1 -48.95 -18.66 -23.82
N SER A 2 -48.60 -18.53 -22.54
CA SER A 2 -48.46 -17.24 -21.86
C SER A 2 -47.42 -16.38 -22.56
N LYS A 3 -47.79 -15.18 -23.03
CA LYS A 3 -46.83 -14.14 -23.40
C LYS A 3 -46.02 -13.83 -22.14
N LEU A 4 -44.76 -14.27 -22.09
CA LEU A 4 -43.84 -13.91 -21.01
C LEU A 4 -43.68 -12.38 -21.01
N ALA A 5 -43.59 -11.78 -19.81
CA ALA A 5 -43.49 -10.33 -19.64
C ALA A 5 -42.17 -9.74 -20.19
N PHE A 6 -41.21 -10.59 -20.57
CA PHE A 6 -39.90 -10.25 -21.12
C PHE A 6 -39.55 -11.26 -22.22
N ASP A 7 -38.97 -10.78 -23.32
CA ASP A 7 -38.61 -11.57 -24.50
C ASP A 7 -37.09 -11.52 -24.74
N TYR A 8 -36.47 -12.70 -24.76
CA TYR A 8 -35.04 -12.91 -25.01
C TYR A 8 -34.79 -13.64 -26.34
N SER A 9 -35.82 -13.85 -27.16
CA SER A 9 -35.74 -14.59 -28.43
C SER A 9 -34.72 -14.04 -29.43
N LYS A 10 -34.31 -12.78 -29.26
CA LYS A 10 -33.19 -12.17 -29.97
C LYS A 10 -31.92 -13.03 -29.91
N TRP A 11 -31.66 -13.72 -28.79
CA TRP A 11 -30.45 -14.49 -28.56
C TRP A 11 -30.60 -16.01 -28.78
N ASP A 12 -31.74 -16.47 -29.30
CA ASP A 12 -31.98 -17.91 -29.51
C ASP A 12 -31.13 -18.49 -30.66
N ASN A 13 -30.67 -17.64 -31.59
CA ASN A 13 -29.96 -18.06 -32.81
C ASN A 13 -28.47 -17.68 -32.78
N ILE A 14 -27.72 -18.08 -31.75
CA ILE A 14 -26.27 -17.85 -31.66
C ILE A 14 -25.50 -19.06 -32.23
N GLU A 15 -24.55 -18.81 -33.13
CA GLU A 15 -23.65 -19.79 -33.74
C GLU A 15 -22.22 -19.61 -33.21
N ILE A 16 -21.74 -20.60 -32.45
CA ILE A 16 -20.39 -20.63 -31.87
C ILE A 16 -19.56 -21.67 -32.63
N SER A 17 -18.51 -21.24 -33.33
CA SER A 17 -17.71 -22.14 -34.18
C SER A 17 -16.82 -23.12 -33.41
N ASP A 18 -16.49 -22.79 -32.16
CA ASP A 18 -15.64 -23.54 -31.23
C ASP A 18 -16.44 -24.12 -30.04
N ASP A 19 -17.74 -24.38 -30.23
CA ASP A 19 -18.58 -24.98 -29.20
C ASP A 19 -18.11 -26.41 -28.86
N GLU A 20 -17.50 -26.58 -27.70
CA GLU A 20 -17.01 -27.86 -27.22
C GLU A 20 -18.12 -28.86 -26.88
N ALA A 21 -19.35 -28.40 -26.65
CA ALA A 21 -20.50 -29.26 -26.38
C ALA A 21 -21.01 -29.97 -27.65
N ASP A 22 -20.81 -29.37 -28.83
CA ASP A 22 -21.19 -29.96 -30.13
C ASP A 22 -20.01 -30.68 -30.79
N THR A 23 -19.44 -31.62 -30.03
CA THR A 23 -18.34 -32.50 -30.48
C THR A 23 -18.70 -33.97 -30.29
N HIS A 24 -18.34 -34.79 -31.28
CA HIS A 24 -18.56 -36.25 -31.23
C HIS A 24 -17.26 -36.97 -30.84
N PRO A 25 -17.29 -38.01 -30.00
CA PRO A 25 -16.08 -38.71 -29.52
C PRO A 25 -15.13 -39.22 -30.61
N ASN A 26 -15.62 -39.44 -31.82
CA ASN A 26 -14.86 -39.97 -32.96
C ASN A 26 -14.33 -38.90 -33.93
N ILE A 27 -14.58 -37.61 -33.68
CA ILE A 27 -14.14 -36.52 -34.56
C ILE A 27 -13.12 -35.68 -33.79
N ASP A 28 -11.97 -35.41 -34.44
CA ASP A 28 -10.97 -34.50 -33.89
C ASP A 28 -11.54 -33.08 -33.74
N LYS A 29 -11.60 -32.58 -32.51
CA LYS A 29 -12.21 -31.30 -32.15
C LYS A 29 -11.54 -30.13 -32.88
N ALA A 30 -10.21 -30.14 -32.98
CA ALA A 30 -9.46 -29.04 -33.59
C ALA A 30 -9.76 -28.91 -35.10
N SER A 31 -9.81 -30.04 -35.81
CA SER A 31 -10.16 -30.08 -37.23
C SER A 31 -11.64 -29.72 -37.47
N TRP A 32 -12.53 -30.17 -36.58
CA TRP A 32 -13.96 -29.86 -36.59
C TRP A 32 -14.25 -28.36 -36.45
N PHE A 33 -13.64 -27.68 -35.47
CA PHE A 33 -13.83 -26.24 -35.27
C PHE A 33 -13.31 -25.41 -36.45
N ARG A 34 -12.15 -25.77 -37.01
CA ARG A 34 -11.64 -25.10 -38.22
C ARG A 34 -12.57 -25.29 -39.40
N MET A 35 -13.15 -26.47 -39.55
CA MET A 35 -14.11 -26.75 -40.62
C MET A 35 -15.38 -25.92 -40.43
N LYS A 36 -15.99 -25.92 -39.24
CA LYS A 36 -17.15 -25.08 -38.92
C LYS A 36 -16.90 -23.60 -39.15
N HIS A 37 -15.73 -23.10 -38.73
CA HIS A 37 -15.33 -21.71 -38.99
C HIS A 37 -15.24 -21.42 -40.49
N ARG A 38 -14.61 -22.29 -41.29
CA ARG A 38 -14.56 -22.12 -42.76
C ARG A 38 -15.95 -22.13 -43.38
N SER A 39 -16.79 -23.12 -43.05
CA SER A 39 -18.16 -23.20 -43.58
C SER A 39 -19.00 -21.99 -43.21
N ARG A 40 -18.79 -21.41 -42.02
CA ARG A 40 -19.45 -20.17 -41.60
C ARG A 40 -18.99 -18.99 -42.47
N VAL A 41 -17.68 -18.80 -42.63
CA VAL A 41 -17.12 -17.72 -43.45
C VAL A 41 -17.61 -17.83 -44.90
N GLU A 42 -17.57 -19.03 -45.49
CA GLU A 42 -18.08 -19.27 -46.85
C GLU A 42 -19.58 -18.98 -46.96
N ARG A 43 -20.39 -19.37 -45.96
CA ARG A 43 -21.83 -19.06 -45.92
C ARG A 43 -22.07 -17.54 -45.86
N GLU A 44 -21.34 -16.83 -45.00
CA GLU A 44 -21.49 -15.37 -44.89
C GLU A 44 -21.02 -14.65 -46.16
N GLU A 45 -19.97 -15.13 -46.82
CA GLU A 45 -19.52 -14.61 -48.10
C GLU A 45 -20.55 -14.83 -49.21
N THR A 46 -21.14 -16.03 -49.30
CA THR A 46 -22.17 -16.32 -50.30
C THR A 46 -23.46 -15.51 -50.05
N GLU A 47 -23.94 -15.44 -48.80
CA GLU A 47 -25.08 -14.60 -48.41
C GLU A 47 -24.82 -13.11 -48.73
N LYS A 48 -23.61 -12.62 -48.47
CA LYS A 48 -23.22 -11.25 -48.80
C LYS A 48 -23.19 -11.01 -50.31
N MET A 49 -22.63 -11.94 -51.09
CA MET A 49 -22.63 -11.83 -52.55
C MET A 49 -24.06 -11.82 -53.10
N GLU A 50 -24.92 -12.74 -52.64
CA GLU A 50 -26.32 -12.83 -53.06
C GLU A 50 -27.09 -11.54 -52.73
N LYS A 51 -26.92 -11.01 -51.51
CA LYS A 51 -27.53 -9.74 -51.10
C LYS A 51 -27.08 -8.59 -52.01
N THR A 52 -25.78 -8.47 -52.28
CA THR A 52 -25.28 -7.40 -53.16
C THR A 52 -25.74 -7.54 -54.61
N ALA A 53 -25.97 -8.77 -55.10
CA ALA A 53 -26.53 -9.01 -56.41
C ALA A 53 -28.00 -8.56 -56.46
N MET A 54 -28.82 -8.96 -55.47
CA MET A 54 -30.22 -8.53 -55.37
C MET A 54 -30.36 -7.02 -55.20
N GLU A 55 -29.47 -6.36 -54.46
CA GLU A 55 -29.47 -4.89 -54.34
C GLU A 55 -29.17 -4.20 -55.68
N LYS A 56 -28.24 -4.74 -56.48
CA LYS A 56 -27.95 -4.22 -57.82
C LYS A 56 -29.13 -4.41 -58.77
N GLU A 57 -29.77 -5.58 -58.74
CA GLU A 57 -30.97 -5.86 -59.54
C GLU A 57 -32.14 -4.96 -59.12
N ASN A 58 -32.36 -4.76 -57.82
CA ASN A 58 -33.37 -3.84 -57.31
C ASN A 58 -33.12 -2.40 -57.76
N LYS A 59 -31.85 -1.97 -57.84
CA LYS A 59 -31.50 -0.65 -58.36
C LYS A 59 -31.84 -0.52 -59.85
N ALA A 60 -31.50 -1.52 -60.66
CA ALA A 60 -31.84 -1.55 -62.08
C ALA A 60 -33.36 -1.55 -62.32
N ASP A 61 -34.09 -2.38 -61.58
CA ASP A 61 -35.55 -2.44 -61.66
C ASP A 61 -36.21 -1.15 -61.13
N SER A 62 -35.61 -0.47 -60.15
CA SER A 62 -36.08 0.86 -59.69
C SER A 62 -35.87 1.95 -60.75
N GLU A 63 -34.79 1.87 -61.53
CA GLU A 63 -34.54 2.76 -62.66
C GLU A 63 -35.54 2.48 -63.80
N ARG A 64 -35.80 1.21 -64.09
CA ARG A 64 -36.83 0.79 -65.06
C ARG A 64 -38.24 1.20 -64.63
N GLU A 65 -38.57 1.08 -63.35
CA GLU A 65 -39.85 1.54 -62.80
C GLU A 65 -40.06 3.03 -63.07
N ARG A 66 -39.03 3.86 -62.85
CA ARG A 66 -39.09 5.30 -63.11
C ARG A 66 -39.28 5.62 -64.59
N GLU A 67 -38.62 4.85 -65.46
CA GLU A 67 -38.77 4.98 -66.91
C GLU A 67 -40.20 4.65 -67.36
N ILE A 68 -40.75 3.53 -66.91
CA ILE A 68 -42.13 3.11 -67.23
C ILE A 68 -43.14 4.15 -66.70
N VAL A 69 -42.96 4.66 -65.49
CA VAL A 69 -43.83 5.71 -64.93
C VAL A 69 -43.77 6.99 -65.75
N ARG A 70 -42.58 7.34 -66.28
CA ARG A 70 -42.43 8.50 -67.17
C ARG A 70 -43.15 8.27 -68.51
N LEU A 71 -42.97 7.11 -69.12
CA LEU A 71 -43.65 6.73 -70.37
C LEU A 71 -45.17 6.71 -70.20
N LEU A 72 -45.68 6.14 -69.11
CA LEU A 72 -47.12 6.16 -68.78
C LEU A 72 -47.66 7.59 -68.65
N ALA A 73 -46.91 8.50 -68.03
CA ALA A 73 -47.32 9.90 -67.94
C ALA A 73 -47.37 10.58 -69.32
N GLU A 74 -46.41 10.27 -70.20
CA GLU A 74 -46.34 10.80 -71.56
C GLU A 74 -47.47 10.26 -72.45
N VAL A 75 -47.74 8.96 -72.39
CA VAL A 75 -48.86 8.29 -73.08
C VAL A 75 -50.19 8.90 -72.64
N ARG A 76 -50.41 9.08 -71.33
CA ARG A 76 -51.63 9.71 -70.78
C ARG A 76 -51.80 11.18 -71.17
N SER A 77 -50.70 11.88 -71.44
CA SER A 77 -50.72 13.27 -71.88
C SER A 77 -50.92 13.44 -73.40
N GLY A 78 -50.96 12.33 -74.15
CA GLY A 78 -51.10 12.35 -75.61
C GLY A 78 -49.82 12.80 -76.34
N GLY A 79 -48.65 12.53 -75.77
CA GLY A 79 -47.34 12.79 -76.40
C GLY A 79 -46.98 11.76 -77.47
N ASP A 80 -45.79 11.89 -78.07
CA ASP A 80 -45.31 11.05 -79.18
C ASP A 80 -45.29 9.54 -78.84
N ALA A 81 -45.09 9.19 -77.56
CA ALA A 81 -45.11 7.81 -77.09
C ALA A 81 -46.49 7.13 -77.20
N ALA A 82 -47.60 7.90 -77.21
CA ALA A 82 -48.96 7.36 -77.31
C ALA A 82 -49.27 6.71 -78.66
N GLU A 83 -48.44 6.95 -79.69
CA GLU A 83 -48.58 6.34 -81.02
C GLU A 83 -47.97 4.92 -81.09
N TYR A 84 -47.00 4.61 -80.22
CA TYR A 84 -46.17 3.39 -80.32
C TYR A 84 -46.23 2.49 -79.08
N GLU A 85 -46.62 3.01 -77.92
CA GLU A 85 -46.65 2.29 -76.65
C GLU A 85 -48.09 2.05 -76.18
N ASP A 86 -48.40 0.82 -75.75
CA ASP A 86 -49.71 0.44 -75.21
C ASP A 86 -49.75 0.69 -73.70
N GLU A 87 -50.71 1.49 -73.22
CA GLU A 87 -50.87 1.82 -71.81
C GLU A 87 -51.10 0.56 -70.95
N ASP A 88 -51.90 -0.40 -71.42
CA ASP A 88 -52.19 -1.62 -70.68
C ASP A 88 -50.95 -2.51 -70.57
N ALA A 89 -50.10 -2.53 -71.61
CA ALA A 89 -48.83 -3.25 -71.59
C ALA A 89 -47.82 -2.62 -70.62
N LEU A 90 -47.71 -1.29 -70.60
CA LEU A 90 -46.84 -0.56 -69.67
C LEU A 90 -47.30 -0.70 -68.21
N VAL A 91 -48.61 -0.70 -67.94
CA VAL A 91 -49.15 -0.97 -66.61
C VAL A 91 -48.83 -2.41 -66.18
N GLY A 92 -48.97 -3.38 -67.08
CA GLY A 92 -48.58 -4.77 -66.83
C GLY A 92 -47.09 -4.92 -66.50
N GLU A 93 -46.21 -4.30 -67.28
CA GLU A 93 -44.76 -4.31 -67.01
C GLU A 93 -44.42 -3.66 -65.66
N LEU A 94 -45.09 -2.55 -65.32
CA LEU A 94 -44.90 -1.87 -64.03
C LEU A 94 -45.28 -2.76 -62.84
N GLU A 95 -46.40 -3.47 -62.93
CA GLU A 95 -46.83 -4.41 -61.89
C GLU A 95 -45.86 -5.57 -61.73
N GLU A 96 -45.34 -6.12 -62.82
CA GLU A 96 -44.33 -7.18 -62.78
C GLU A 96 -43.01 -6.71 -62.17
N VAL A 97 -42.50 -5.54 -62.57
CA VAL A 97 -41.26 -4.95 -62.01
C VAL A 97 -41.42 -4.74 -60.50
N ARG A 98 -42.56 -4.18 -60.06
CA ARG A 98 -42.86 -3.99 -58.64
C ARG A 98 -42.97 -5.31 -57.88
N GLY A 99 -43.58 -6.33 -58.49
CA GLY A 99 -43.65 -7.68 -57.94
C GLY A 99 -42.26 -8.26 -57.69
N ARG A 100 -41.37 -8.22 -58.70
CA ARG A 100 -39.99 -8.71 -58.59
C ARG A 100 -39.17 -7.98 -57.51
N VAL A 101 -39.29 -6.66 -57.44
CA VAL A 101 -38.59 -5.86 -56.42
C VAL A 101 -39.10 -6.22 -55.02
N LYS A 102 -40.41 -6.37 -54.85
CA LYS A 102 -41.01 -6.78 -53.58
C LYS A 102 -40.51 -8.16 -53.15
N ASP A 103 -40.54 -9.16 -54.04
CA ASP A 103 -40.08 -10.52 -53.73
C ASP A 103 -38.60 -10.55 -53.31
N ARG A 104 -37.75 -9.76 -53.99
CA ARG A 104 -36.33 -9.63 -53.62
C ARG A 104 -36.14 -8.93 -52.27
N LEU A 105 -36.92 -7.89 -51.96
CA LEU A 105 -36.88 -7.20 -50.66
C LEU A 105 -37.33 -8.13 -49.52
N ASP A 106 -38.42 -8.87 -49.72
CA ASP A 106 -38.93 -9.84 -48.74
C ASP A 106 -37.89 -10.96 -48.50
N LYS A 107 -37.16 -11.38 -49.55
CA LYS A 107 -36.06 -12.35 -49.42
C LYS A 107 -34.87 -11.78 -48.64
N ILE A 108 -34.48 -10.53 -48.89
CA ILE A 108 -33.41 -9.85 -48.14
C ILE A 108 -33.79 -9.75 -46.65
N ASP A 109 -35.01 -9.29 -46.35
CA ASP A 109 -35.52 -9.17 -44.98
C ASP A 109 -35.59 -10.53 -44.27
N PHE A 110 -35.97 -11.59 -44.97
CA PHE A 110 -35.95 -12.95 -44.42
C PHE A 110 -34.52 -13.41 -44.08
N MET A 111 -33.55 -13.19 -44.96
CA MET A 111 -32.14 -13.52 -44.69
C MET A 111 -31.58 -12.72 -43.50
N GLU A 112 -31.97 -11.46 -43.34
CA GLU A 112 -31.55 -10.64 -42.20
C GLU A 112 -32.16 -11.10 -40.87
N LYS A 113 -33.45 -11.44 -40.85
CA LYS A 113 -34.15 -11.93 -39.65
C LYS A 113 -33.67 -13.29 -39.19
N ASN A 114 -33.31 -14.16 -40.14
CA ASN A 114 -32.83 -15.51 -39.85
C ASN A 114 -31.30 -15.59 -39.73
N LYS A 115 -30.62 -14.46 -39.77
CA LYS A 115 -29.17 -14.40 -39.61
C LYS A 115 -28.77 -14.89 -38.22
N LYS A 116 -27.80 -15.79 -38.17
CA LYS A 116 -27.25 -16.29 -36.90
C LYS A 116 -26.28 -15.27 -36.29
N TRP A 117 -26.37 -15.10 -34.97
CA TRP A 117 -25.45 -14.26 -34.21
C TRP A 117 -24.10 -14.96 -34.00
N ASN A 118 -23.01 -14.24 -34.21
CA ASN A 118 -21.64 -14.72 -34.00
C ASN A 118 -20.73 -13.58 -33.53
N VAL A 119 -19.48 -13.88 -33.24
CA VAL A 119 -18.52 -12.89 -32.69
C VAL A 119 -18.38 -11.65 -33.58
N ASP A 120 -18.51 -11.79 -34.90
CA ASP A 120 -18.32 -10.71 -35.87
C ASP A 120 -19.54 -9.77 -35.97
N ASN A 121 -20.73 -10.21 -35.56
CA ASN A 121 -21.96 -9.43 -35.67
C ASN A 121 -22.65 -9.13 -34.33
N LEU A 122 -22.27 -9.81 -33.24
CA LEU A 122 -22.85 -9.63 -31.91
C LEU A 122 -22.33 -8.36 -31.23
N SER A 123 -21.07 -8.00 -31.45
CA SER A 123 -20.42 -6.86 -30.80
C SER A 123 -19.28 -6.29 -31.65
N HIS A 124 -18.76 -5.14 -31.25
CA HIS A 124 -17.55 -4.55 -31.80
C HIS A 124 -16.65 -4.08 -30.66
N THR A 125 -15.35 -4.03 -30.89
CA THR A 125 -14.39 -3.52 -29.89
C THR A 125 -14.62 -2.03 -29.65
N ALA A 126 -15.18 -1.67 -28.50
CA ALA A 126 -15.41 -0.28 -28.11
C ALA A 126 -14.14 0.37 -27.52
N THR A 127 -13.41 -0.37 -26.69
CA THR A 127 -12.17 0.09 -26.04
C THR A 127 -11.21 -1.08 -25.92
N ASP A 128 -9.96 -0.87 -26.32
CA ASP A 128 -8.86 -1.81 -26.07
C ASP A 128 -7.74 -1.05 -25.35
N ARG A 129 -7.35 -1.54 -24.17
CA ARG A 129 -6.29 -0.95 -23.35
C ARG A 129 -5.41 -2.06 -22.79
N THR A 130 -4.20 -2.16 -23.33
CA THR A 130 -3.15 -3.00 -22.78
C THR A 130 -2.24 -2.16 -21.88
N ILE A 131 -2.10 -2.57 -20.62
CA ILE A 131 -1.13 -1.98 -19.69
C ILE A 131 -0.05 -3.04 -19.44
N LEU A 132 1.14 -2.78 -19.98
CA LEU A 132 2.34 -3.51 -19.56
C LEU A 132 2.89 -2.75 -18.37
N SER A 133 2.92 -3.39 -17.20
CA SER A 133 3.73 -2.88 -16.09
C SER A 133 5.17 -2.86 -16.59
N GLY A 134 5.69 -1.66 -16.90
CA GLY A 134 7.09 -1.44 -17.19
C GLY A 134 7.95 -1.92 -16.01
N LYS A 135 9.26 -2.00 -16.23
CA LYS A 135 10.28 -2.37 -15.23
C LYS A 135 10.22 -1.39 -14.05
N GLY A 136 9.25 -1.57 -13.17
CA GLY A 136 8.95 -0.75 -12.03
C GLY A 136 9.86 -1.14 -10.89
N SER A 137 11.13 -0.76 -11.01
CA SER A 137 12.09 -0.54 -9.93
C SER A 137 13.46 -0.40 -10.59
N SER A 138 14.06 0.76 -10.39
CA SER A 138 15.49 0.97 -10.64
C SER A 138 16.25 -0.05 -9.79
N LYS A 139 17.48 -0.43 -10.17
CA LYS A 139 18.27 -1.37 -9.35
C LYS A 139 18.52 -0.79 -7.94
N GLU A 140 18.47 0.54 -7.82
CA GLU A 140 18.49 1.27 -6.55
C GLU A 140 17.22 1.12 -5.69
N ASP A 141 16.04 0.83 -6.27
CA ASP A 141 14.78 0.61 -5.52
C ASP A 141 14.65 -0.84 -5.01
N LEU A 142 15.42 -1.77 -5.57
CA LEU A 142 15.40 -3.20 -5.20
C LEU A 142 16.22 -3.51 -3.94
N VAL A 143 17.13 -2.62 -3.57
CA VAL A 143 17.97 -2.74 -2.38
C VAL A 143 17.59 -1.58 -1.49
N GLY A 144 16.63 -1.80 -0.58
CA GLY A 144 16.36 -0.88 0.53
C GLY A 144 17.69 -0.46 1.13
N GLY A 145 17.90 0.85 1.20
CA GLY A 145 19.20 1.52 1.33
C GLY A 145 19.99 1.14 2.59
N MET A 146 20.58 -0.05 2.62
CA MET A 146 21.54 -0.45 3.64
C MET A 146 22.96 -0.37 3.11
N MET A 147 23.70 0.58 3.70
CA MET A 147 25.16 0.76 3.71
C MET A 147 25.90 0.79 2.36
N THR A 148 26.31 1.98 1.96
CA THR A 148 27.72 2.42 2.07
C THR A 148 27.77 3.91 1.75
N GLY A 149 28.43 4.69 2.61
CA GLY A 149 28.63 6.11 2.36
C GLY A 149 29.44 6.31 1.08
N THR A 150 28.80 6.66 -0.03
CA THR A 150 29.47 7.34 -1.14
C THR A 150 28.45 8.20 -1.89
N LYS A 151 28.80 9.49 -2.01
CA LYS A 151 28.04 10.54 -2.67
C LYS A 151 27.55 10.13 -4.05
N SER A 152 26.28 10.37 -4.35
CA SER A 152 25.82 10.65 -5.71
C SER A 152 24.61 11.59 -5.65
N ASN A 153 24.71 12.64 -6.45
CA ASN A 153 23.84 13.79 -6.49
C ASN A 153 23.11 13.74 -7.84
N LYS A 154 21.77 13.66 -7.85
CA LYS A 154 20.87 14.57 -8.58
C LYS A 154 19.40 14.14 -8.53
N ASP A 155 18.59 15.12 -8.15
CA ASP A 155 17.16 15.31 -8.39
C ASP A 155 16.16 14.51 -7.53
N GLY A 156 16.04 14.97 -6.27
CA GLY A 156 14.96 14.68 -5.33
C GLY A 156 15.49 14.29 -3.95
N PRO A 157 15.04 14.92 -2.83
CA PRO A 157 15.45 14.49 -1.51
C PRO A 157 14.70 13.20 -1.15
N VAL A 158 15.32 12.05 -1.43
CA VAL A 158 14.89 10.76 -0.91
C VAL A 158 15.64 10.55 0.41
N GLY A 159 14.99 10.95 1.49
CA GLY A 159 15.53 10.93 2.84
C GLY A 159 15.08 12.16 3.64
N PRO A 160 14.82 12.02 4.95
CA PRO A 160 14.39 13.14 5.77
C PRO A 160 15.41 14.28 5.69
N GLN A 161 14.95 15.48 5.32
CA GLN A 161 15.79 16.67 5.09
C GLN A 161 16.45 17.22 6.38
N SER A 162 16.20 16.59 7.53
CA SER A 162 16.65 16.99 8.87
C SER A 162 16.54 15.78 9.81
N GLU A 163 17.41 15.67 10.82
CA GLU A 163 17.29 14.68 11.91
C GLU A 163 15.89 14.69 12.55
N LYS A 164 15.25 15.85 12.66
CA LYS A 164 13.87 15.96 13.15
C LYS A 164 12.86 15.27 12.25
N ALA A 165 13.05 15.33 10.93
CA ALA A 165 12.17 14.64 9.99
C ALA A 165 12.37 13.12 10.02
N ALA A 166 13.58 12.64 10.35
CA ALA A 166 13.86 11.22 10.52
C ALA A 166 13.19 10.65 11.77
N VAL A 167 13.31 11.39 12.88
CA VAL A 167 12.66 11.03 14.15
C VAL A 167 11.14 11.03 14.00
N ASN A 168 10.57 12.04 13.34
CA ASN A 168 9.13 12.10 13.08
C ASN A 168 8.66 10.96 12.16
N ALA A 169 9.44 10.60 11.14
CA ALA A 169 9.10 9.49 10.24
C ALA A 169 9.09 8.13 10.97
N TYR A 170 10.04 7.92 11.91
CA TYR A 170 10.05 6.74 12.75
C TYR A 170 8.84 6.70 13.69
N ALA A 171 8.55 7.80 14.39
CA ALA A 171 7.39 7.89 15.29
C ALA A 171 6.07 7.63 14.53
N ASP A 172 5.86 8.29 13.40
CA ASP A 172 4.69 8.10 12.54
C ASP A 172 4.56 6.66 12.03
N PHE A 173 5.69 5.99 11.77
CA PHE A 173 5.71 4.59 11.33
C PHE A 173 5.29 3.65 12.46
N VAL A 174 5.86 3.85 13.65
CA VAL A 174 5.53 3.05 14.83
C VAL A 174 4.05 3.22 15.16
N ASP A 175 3.53 4.44 15.26
CA ASP A 175 2.13 4.71 15.60
C ASP A 175 1.14 4.03 14.64
N LYS A 176 1.49 3.95 13.34
CA LYS A 176 0.61 3.34 12.32
C LYS A 176 0.69 1.82 12.27
N HIS A 177 1.81 1.25 12.69
CA HIS A 177 2.15 -0.15 12.43
C HIS A 177 2.46 -0.98 13.68
N GLU A 178 2.41 -0.39 14.88
CA GLU A 178 2.65 -1.03 16.17
C GLU A 178 1.91 -2.35 16.30
N GLN A 179 0.59 -2.37 16.02
CA GLN A 179 -0.22 -3.59 16.13
C GLN A 179 0.29 -4.72 15.24
N VAL A 180 0.76 -4.40 14.03
CA VAL A 180 1.30 -5.39 13.08
C VAL A 180 2.66 -5.90 13.54
N LEU A 181 3.49 -5.02 14.12
CA LEU A 181 4.81 -5.37 14.65
C LEU A 181 4.69 -6.27 15.88
N GLU A 182 3.85 -5.91 16.84
CA GLU A 182 3.60 -6.70 18.05
C GLU A 182 2.96 -8.07 17.73
N ASP A 183 1.97 -8.10 16.84
CA ASP A 183 1.37 -9.36 16.38
C ASP A 183 2.40 -10.25 15.67
N TYR A 184 3.31 -9.68 14.88
CA TYR A 184 4.40 -10.44 14.28
C TYR A 184 5.36 -11.00 15.34
N LEU A 185 5.76 -10.20 16.32
CA LEU A 185 6.67 -10.63 17.40
C LEU A 185 6.08 -11.74 18.27
N ALA A 186 4.77 -11.73 18.51
CA ALA A 186 4.07 -12.76 19.27
C ALA A 186 3.89 -14.11 18.52
N THR A 187 4.33 -14.20 17.26
CA THR A 187 4.08 -15.39 16.41
C THR A 187 4.99 -16.56 16.81
N THR A 188 4.41 -17.71 17.16
CA THR A 188 5.15 -18.91 17.59
C THR A 188 5.53 -19.84 16.44
N GLU A 189 4.69 -20.00 15.44
CA GLU A 189 4.95 -20.95 14.33
C GLU A 189 5.66 -20.27 13.15
N LEU A 190 6.62 -20.96 12.54
CA LEU A 190 7.35 -20.43 11.38
C LEU A 190 6.45 -20.27 10.15
N GLU A 191 5.45 -21.14 9.98
CA GLU A 191 4.48 -21.03 8.87
C GLU A 191 3.58 -19.80 9.02
N ASP A 192 3.21 -19.45 10.25
CA ASP A 192 2.46 -18.22 10.54
C ASP A 192 3.35 -16.98 10.31
N CYS A 193 4.64 -17.04 10.65
CA CYS A 193 5.58 -15.99 10.29
C CYS A 193 5.60 -15.78 8.77
N LYS A 194 5.69 -16.86 7.98
CA LYS A 194 5.66 -16.80 6.51
C LYS A 194 4.37 -16.17 5.99
N LYS A 195 3.21 -16.54 6.54
CA LYS A 195 1.92 -15.94 6.18
C LYS A 195 1.88 -14.43 6.48
N LYS A 196 2.28 -14.02 7.69
CA LYS A 196 2.32 -12.60 8.08
C LYS A 196 3.33 -11.80 7.26
N LEU A 197 4.47 -12.38 6.90
CA LEU A 197 5.43 -11.77 5.97
C LEU A 197 4.86 -11.59 4.56
N HIS A 198 4.00 -12.50 4.10
CA HIS A 198 3.34 -12.37 2.82
C HIS A 198 2.25 -11.27 2.84
N GLU A 199 1.47 -11.19 3.92
CA GLU A 199 0.39 -10.21 4.09
C GLU A 199 0.92 -8.79 4.40
N HIS A 200 1.91 -8.69 5.28
CA HIS A 200 2.42 -7.43 5.83
C HIS A 200 3.89 -7.14 5.49
N GLY A 201 4.46 -7.83 4.50
CA GLY A 201 5.89 -7.72 4.15
C GLY A 201 6.35 -6.36 3.63
N GLY A 202 5.47 -5.37 3.46
CA GLY A 202 5.91 -3.98 3.18
C GLY A 202 6.30 -3.22 4.43
N THR A 203 5.60 -3.53 5.50
CA THR A 203 5.80 -2.94 6.81
C THR A 203 6.90 -3.68 7.54
N LEU A 204 6.81 -5.03 7.60
CA LEU A 204 7.74 -5.86 8.37
C LEU A 204 9.18 -5.85 7.83
N LEU A 205 9.37 -5.70 6.52
CA LEU A 205 10.69 -5.66 5.88
C LEU A 205 11.24 -4.23 5.74
N HIS A 206 10.61 -3.25 6.39
CA HIS A 206 11.07 -1.86 6.41
C HIS A 206 12.17 -1.65 7.49
N GLU A 207 13.08 -0.70 7.26
CA GLU A 207 14.20 -0.42 8.20
C GLU A 207 13.73 0.01 9.60
N HIS A 208 12.65 0.81 9.65
CA HIS A 208 12.02 1.23 10.91
C HIS A 208 11.42 0.04 11.68
N ALA A 209 10.91 -0.99 11.00
CA ALA A 209 10.40 -2.19 11.67
C ALA A 209 11.53 -2.97 12.35
N GLN A 210 12.69 -3.12 11.68
CA GLN A 210 13.85 -3.77 12.28
C GLN A 210 14.33 -3.03 13.55
N SER A 211 14.34 -1.70 13.49
CA SER A 211 14.74 -0.86 14.63
C SER A 211 13.77 -1.00 15.81
N TYR A 212 12.46 -0.95 15.55
CA TYR A 212 11.43 -1.16 16.57
C TYR A 212 11.53 -2.55 17.21
N ILE A 213 11.68 -3.60 16.40
CA ILE A 213 11.77 -4.98 16.88
C ILE A 213 13.01 -5.18 17.76
N LEU A 214 14.15 -4.58 17.39
CA LEU A 214 15.37 -4.63 18.19
C LEU A 214 15.20 -3.98 19.57
N LEU A 215 14.55 -2.81 19.60
CA LEU A 215 14.22 -2.10 20.85
C LEU A 215 13.26 -2.93 21.71
N SER A 216 12.20 -3.48 21.12
CA SER A 216 11.24 -4.37 21.80
C SER A 216 11.92 -5.61 22.41
N CYS A 217 12.87 -6.24 21.69
CA CYS A 217 13.65 -7.36 22.25
C CYS A 217 14.51 -6.95 23.45
N LEU A 218 15.09 -5.73 23.43
CA LEU A 218 15.89 -5.20 24.54
C LEU A 218 15.01 -4.88 25.75
N GLU A 219 13.86 -4.26 25.53
CA GLU A 219 12.87 -3.93 26.56
C GLU A 219 12.31 -5.18 27.22
N ASP A 220 11.96 -6.22 26.46
CA ASP A 220 11.48 -7.50 26.99
C ASP A 220 12.53 -8.15 27.92
N GLU A 221 13.82 -8.08 27.58
CA GLU A 221 14.90 -8.57 28.46
C GLU A 221 15.05 -7.69 29.71
N MET A 222 15.00 -6.37 29.55
CA MET A 222 15.09 -5.42 30.66
C MET A 222 13.94 -5.60 31.67
N ASN A 223 12.73 -5.83 31.17
CA ASN A 223 11.53 -6.07 31.96
C ASN A 223 11.45 -7.48 32.57
N GLY A 224 12.40 -8.36 32.26
CA GLY A 224 12.48 -9.70 32.85
C GLY A 224 11.55 -10.74 32.20
N PHE A 225 11.24 -10.59 30.91
CA PHE A 225 10.47 -11.55 30.11
C PHE A 225 11.35 -12.33 29.12
N PRO A 226 12.22 -13.25 29.60
CA PRO A 226 13.23 -13.89 28.75
C PRO A 226 12.64 -14.79 27.68
N ASP A 227 11.48 -15.42 27.91
CA ASP A 227 10.86 -16.31 26.92
C ASP A 227 10.22 -15.51 25.78
N LYS A 228 9.63 -14.34 26.08
CA LYS A 228 9.11 -13.40 25.09
C LYS A 228 10.26 -12.83 24.25
N MET A 229 11.36 -12.41 24.90
CA MET A 229 12.57 -11.94 24.21
C MET A 229 13.15 -12.99 23.26
N LYS A 230 13.24 -14.27 23.67
CA LYS A 230 13.74 -15.35 22.79
C LYS A 230 12.86 -15.54 21.57
N LEU A 231 11.53 -15.47 21.73
CA LEU A 231 10.60 -15.59 20.62
C LEU A 231 10.71 -14.40 19.66
N ALA A 232 10.70 -13.17 20.20
CA ALA A 232 10.88 -11.94 19.46
C ALA A 232 12.22 -11.92 18.71
N SER A 233 13.29 -12.39 19.35
CA SER A 233 14.63 -12.54 18.76
C SER A 233 14.64 -13.49 17.57
N ARG A 234 13.98 -14.65 17.68
CA ARG A 234 13.84 -15.59 16.55
C ARG A 234 13.13 -14.92 15.38
N ASN A 235 12.01 -14.25 15.64
CA ASN A 235 11.22 -13.57 14.61
C ASN A 235 12.00 -12.40 13.99
N SER A 236 12.79 -11.67 14.77
CA SER A 236 13.72 -10.66 14.27
C SER A 236 14.74 -11.25 13.30
N GLN A 237 15.33 -12.41 13.64
CA GLN A 237 16.32 -13.05 12.77
C GLN A 237 15.72 -13.57 11.46
N VAL A 238 14.44 -13.95 11.43
CA VAL A 238 13.75 -14.26 10.17
C VAL A 238 13.79 -13.04 9.24
N LEU A 239 13.47 -11.84 9.73
CA LEU A 239 13.48 -10.62 8.93
C LEU A 239 14.90 -10.25 8.46
N SER A 240 15.89 -10.37 9.33
CA SER A 240 17.30 -10.12 8.99
C SER A 240 17.79 -11.05 7.89
N HIS A 241 17.60 -12.37 8.04
CA HIS A 241 18.04 -13.35 7.04
C HIS A 241 17.29 -13.22 5.70
N VAL A 242 15.99 -12.87 5.70
CA VAL A 242 15.25 -12.58 4.47
C VAL A 242 15.87 -11.37 3.74
N THR A 243 16.22 -10.33 4.48
CA THR A 243 16.84 -9.10 3.94
C THR A 243 18.25 -9.37 3.41
N ASP A 244 19.07 -10.11 4.15
CA ASP A 244 20.42 -10.50 3.74
C ASP A 244 20.40 -11.39 2.49
N LEU A 245 19.46 -12.34 2.45
CA LEU A 245 19.30 -13.19 1.29
C LEU A 245 18.86 -12.38 0.06
N ALA A 246 18.00 -11.38 0.26
CA ALA A 246 17.55 -10.49 -0.80
C ALA A 246 18.68 -9.63 -1.37
N ALA A 247 19.52 -9.08 -0.49
CA ALA A 247 20.74 -8.38 -0.88
C ALA A 247 21.68 -9.31 -1.69
N SER A 248 21.88 -10.55 -1.24
CA SER A 248 22.73 -11.53 -1.95
C SER A 248 22.22 -11.92 -3.34
N LEU A 249 20.90 -11.95 -3.52
CA LEU A 249 20.24 -12.31 -4.79
C LEU A 249 19.97 -11.08 -5.69
N ASN A 250 20.25 -9.87 -5.19
CA ASN A 250 19.91 -8.61 -5.85
C ASN A 250 18.42 -8.57 -6.26
N ARG A 251 17.54 -8.92 -5.32
CA ARG A 251 16.07 -8.91 -5.46
C ARG A 251 15.45 -8.17 -4.29
N HIS A 252 14.20 -7.74 -4.45
CA HIS A 252 13.46 -7.13 -3.37
C HIS A 252 13.24 -8.15 -2.23
N PRO A 253 13.34 -7.75 -0.94
CA PRO A 253 13.12 -8.65 0.21
C PRO A 253 11.84 -9.49 0.15
N ARG A 254 10.74 -8.90 -0.35
CA ARG A 254 9.45 -9.60 -0.54
C ARG A 254 9.53 -10.80 -1.50
N ASP A 255 10.33 -10.73 -2.56
CA ASP A 255 10.42 -11.81 -3.55
C ASP A 255 11.21 -13.02 -3.03
N VAL A 256 11.89 -12.83 -1.90
CA VAL A 256 12.85 -13.76 -1.33
C VAL A 256 12.31 -14.46 -0.09
N VAL A 257 11.16 -14.03 0.43
CA VAL A 257 10.44 -14.66 1.54
C VAL A 257 10.21 -16.15 1.28
N LEU A 258 9.56 -16.51 0.16
CA LEU A 258 9.28 -17.92 -0.15
C LEU A 258 10.55 -18.76 -0.35
N PRO A 259 11.56 -18.30 -1.13
CA PRO A 259 12.86 -18.97 -1.21
C PRO A 259 13.55 -19.17 0.15
N PHE A 260 13.45 -18.21 1.07
CA PHE A 260 14.01 -18.33 2.42
C PHE A 260 13.35 -19.46 3.20
N PHE A 261 12.01 -19.48 3.28
CA PHE A 261 11.29 -20.54 4.01
C PHE A 261 11.45 -21.91 3.36
N SER A 262 11.57 -22.01 2.04
CA SER A 262 11.92 -23.28 1.39
C SER A 262 13.33 -23.77 1.76
N ARG A 263 14.29 -22.87 1.96
CA ARG A 263 15.64 -23.25 2.41
C ARG A 263 15.68 -23.65 3.88
N ILE A 264 14.88 -23.04 4.75
CA ILE A 264 14.89 -23.33 6.19
C ILE A 264 14.26 -24.69 6.53
N GLU A 265 13.55 -25.31 5.57
CA GLU A 265 13.09 -26.69 5.68
C GLU A 265 14.24 -27.71 5.66
N ASP A 266 15.38 -27.37 5.06
CA ASP A 266 16.58 -28.20 5.08
C ASP A 266 17.26 -28.11 6.47
N PRO A 267 17.46 -29.25 7.18
CA PRO A 267 18.06 -29.30 8.51
C PRO A 267 19.41 -28.56 8.63
N ARG A 268 20.22 -28.54 7.57
CA ARG A 268 21.53 -27.88 7.60
C ARG A 268 21.43 -26.35 7.63
N TYR A 269 20.48 -25.80 6.90
CA TYR A 269 20.22 -24.36 6.93
C TYR A 269 19.51 -23.97 8.22
N ARG A 270 18.62 -24.84 8.70
CA ARG A 270 17.92 -24.65 9.97
C ARG A 270 18.89 -24.58 11.15
N SER A 271 19.89 -25.46 11.23
CA SER A 271 20.86 -25.42 12.33
C SER A 271 21.68 -24.12 12.34
N GLY A 272 22.09 -23.63 11.16
CA GLY A 272 22.81 -22.35 11.06
C GLY A 272 21.93 -21.15 11.42
N PHE A 273 20.64 -21.19 11.09
CA PHE A 273 19.68 -20.19 11.54
C PHE A 273 19.48 -20.22 13.05
N GLU A 274 19.32 -21.40 13.64
CA GLU A 274 19.16 -21.55 15.10
C GLU A 274 20.40 -21.06 15.86
N GLU A 275 21.61 -21.31 15.35
CA GLU A 275 22.86 -20.75 15.89
C GLU A 275 22.88 -19.22 15.84
N ALA A 276 22.51 -18.63 14.69
CA ALA A 276 22.42 -17.17 14.55
C ALA A 276 21.40 -16.54 15.51
N VAL A 277 20.28 -17.23 15.78
CA VAL A 277 19.29 -16.81 16.78
C VAL A 277 19.89 -16.82 18.19
N GLN A 278 20.64 -17.86 18.57
CA GLN A 278 21.29 -17.92 19.88
C GLN A 278 22.35 -16.83 20.05
N ASP A 279 23.16 -16.58 19.02
CA ASP A 279 24.16 -15.51 19.02
C ASP A 279 23.52 -14.12 19.19
N PHE A 280 22.37 -13.91 18.55
CA PHE A 280 21.62 -12.66 18.68
C PHE A 280 21.05 -12.51 20.10
N ILE A 281 20.45 -13.56 20.66
CA ILE A 281 19.94 -13.56 22.03
C ILE A 281 21.06 -13.19 23.01
N ALA A 282 22.24 -13.81 22.90
CA ALA A 282 23.38 -13.52 23.77
C ALA A 282 23.84 -12.05 23.67
N LYS A 283 23.79 -11.45 22.47
CA LYS A 283 24.10 -10.03 22.27
C LYS A 283 23.06 -9.12 22.93
N ILE A 284 21.77 -9.44 22.84
CA ILE A 284 20.70 -8.67 23.49
C ILE A 284 20.84 -8.74 25.01
N GLN A 285 21.08 -9.93 25.56
CA GLN A 285 21.30 -10.10 27.00
C GLN A 285 22.48 -9.27 27.51
N LYS A 286 23.61 -9.30 26.79
CA LYS A 286 24.77 -8.48 27.13
C LYS A 286 24.44 -6.98 27.06
N ARG A 287 23.76 -6.56 25.99
CA ARG A 287 23.35 -5.15 25.80
C ARG A 287 22.38 -4.69 26.89
N ALA A 288 21.46 -5.54 27.33
CA ALA A 288 20.53 -5.25 28.42
C ALA A 288 21.28 -5.02 29.75
N ILE A 289 22.29 -5.85 30.06
CA ILE A 289 23.13 -5.67 31.25
C ILE A 289 23.89 -4.35 31.18
N ASP A 290 24.52 -4.06 30.04
CA ASP A 290 25.28 -2.82 29.85
C ASP A 290 24.35 -1.60 29.95
N LYS A 291 23.14 -1.67 29.37
CA LYS A 291 22.15 -0.60 29.45
C LYS A 291 21.65 -0.35 30.87
N ARG A 292 21.40 -1.40 31.65
CA ARG A 292 21.05 -1.26 33.08
C ARG A 292 22.17 -0.54 33.84
N LYS A 293 23.43 -0.95 33.64
CA LYS A 293 24.58 -0.27 34.27
C LYS A 293 24.73 1.19 33.85
N GLU A 294 24.49 1.51 32.58
CA GLU A 294 24.49 2.90 32.09
C GLU A 294 23.38 3.72 32.76
N MET A 295 22.21 3.14 32.98
CA MET A 295 21.09 3.80 33.67
C MET A 295 21.39 4.00 35.16
N ASP A 296 21.90 2.98 35.84
CA ASP A 296 22.30 3.05 37.25
C ASP A 296 23.46 4.04 37.49
N ALA A 297 24.32 4.24 36.49
CA ALA A 297 25.41 5.22 36.53
C ALA A 297 24.97 6.65 36.15
N GLN A 298 23.81 6.81 35.51
CA GLN A 298 23.24 8.11 35.13
C GLN A 298 22.16 8.59 36.09
N GLU A 299 21.64 7.74 36.98
CA GLU A 299 20.93 8.23 38.16
C GLU A 299 21.87 9.20 38.88
N PRO A 300 21.43 10.44 39.16
CA PRO A 300 22.23 11.35 39.95
C PRO A 300 22.40 10.66 41.30
N VAL A 301 23.61 10.14 41.53
CA VAL A 301 24.06 9.71 42.86
C VAL A 301 23.62 10.84 43.78
N GLU A 302 22.68 10.56 44.68
CA GLU A 302 22.34 11.50 45.74
C GLU A 302 23.67 11.93 46.34
N LEU A 303 24.07 13.19 46.11
CA LEU A 303 25.34 13.73 46.61
C LEU A 303 25.45 13.27 48.05
N SER A 304 26.55 12.56 48.36
CA SER A 304 26.70 11.95 49.68
C SER A 304 26.51 13.05 50.72
N ARG A 305 25.91 12.73 51.87
CA ARG A 305 25.61 13.71 52.95
C ARG A 305 26.80 14.64 53.26
N GLU A 306 28.02 14.13 53.08
CA GLU A 306 29.28 14.85 53.28
C GLU A 306 29.55 15.95 52.24
N GLU A 307 29.12 15.77 50.98
CA GLU A 307 29.25 16.75 49.90
C GLU A 307 28.13 17.82 49.90
N ARG A 308 27.05 17.57 50.66
CA ARG A 308 25.91 18.49 50.83
C ARG A 308 26.02 19.42 52.04
N LEU A 309 27.06 19.26 52.87
CA LEU A 309 27.23 20.09 54.07
C LEU A 309 27.54 21.54 53.68
N GLY A 310 26.77 22.47 54.23
CA GLY A 310 27.02 23.90 54.10
C GLY A 310 28.29 24.36 54.82
N PRO A 311 28.64 25.66 54.70
CA PRO A 311 29.89 26.23 55.25
C PRO A 311 30.06 26.04 56.77
N GLY A 312 28.98 25.79 57.51
CA GLY A 312 28.97 25.49 58.95
C GLY A 312 28.81 24.00 59.28
N GLY A 313 28.88 23.09 58.31
CA GLY A 313 28.82 21.65 58.53
C GLY A 313 27.41 21.10 58.79
N LEU A 314 26.36 21.81 58.37
CA LEU A 314 24.96 21.39 58.45
C LEU A 314 24.38 21.12 57.06
N ASP A 315 23.53 20.11 56.91
CA ASP A 315 22.85 19.81 55.62
C ASP A 315 21.67 20.77 55.43
N PRO A 316 21.60 21.51 54.30
CA PRO A 316 20.51 22.43 54.00
C PRO A 316 19.11 21.78 54.01
N VAL A 317 18.99 20.49 53.70
CA VAL A 317 17.71 19.79 53.70
C VAL A 317 17.26 19.41 55.11
N GLU A 318 18.18 18.92 55.95
CA GLU A 318 17.87 18.65 57.37
C GLU A 318 17.50 19.95 58.11
N VAL A 319 18.19 21.06 57.80
CA VAL A 319 17.84 22.36 58.36
C VAL A 319 16.49 22.83 57.86
N PHE A 320 16.21 22.74 56.56
CA PHE A 320 14.91 23.14 56.00
C PHE A 320 13.73 22.40 56.64
N GLU A 321 13.82 21.09 56.86
CA GLU A 321 12.76 20.29 57.50
C GLU A 321 12.54 20.63 58.98
N THR A 322 13.56 21.17 59.66
CA THR A 322 13.48 21.58 61.07
C THR A 322 13.04 23.03 61.27
N LEU A 323 12.90 23.81 60.18
CA LEU A 323 12.36 25.16 60.24
C LEU A 323 10.85 25.16 60.49
N PRO A 324 10.29 26.23 61.10
CA PRO A 324 8.85 26.40 61.20
C PRO A 324 8.18 26.47 59.81
N GLU A 325 6.95 25.96 59.69
CA GLU A 325 6.18 25.94 58.41
C GLU A 325 6.12 27.32 57.73
N SER A 326 5.97 28.38 58.52
CA SER A 326 5.95 29.76 58.00
C SER A 326 7.26 30.20 57.35
N MET A 327 8.40 29.66 57.78
CA MET A 327 9.70 29.90 57.15
C MET A 327 9.93 28.97 55.96
N GLN A 328 9.52 27.70 56.05
CA GLN A 328 9.60 26.75 54.93
C GLN A 328 8.86 27.30 53.70
N GLU A 329 7.62 27.78 53.89
CA GLU A 329 6.84 28.38 52.80
C GLU A 329 7.51 29.62 52.19
N ALA A 330 8.18 30.43 53.01
CA ALA A 330 8.89 31.62 52.53
C ALA A 330 10.09 31.24 51.66
N PHE A 331 10.83 30.18 52.03
CA PHE A 331 11.94 29.64 51.24
C PHE A 331 11.47 28.95 49.95
N GLU A 332 10.36 28.20 49.98
CA GLU A 332 9.78 27.58 48.77
C GLU A 332 9.33 28.64 47.75
N LYS A 333 8.71 29.72 48.23
CA LYS A 333 8.24 30.83 47.41
C LYS A 333 9.35 31.81 47.05
N LYS A 334 10.56 31.65 47.61
CA LYS A 334 11.70 32.57 47.50
C LYS A 334 11.34 34.03 47.85
N ASP A 335 10.47 34.20 48.85
CA ASP A 335 9.92 35.49 49.25
C ASP A 335 10.58 35.98 50.54
N THR A 336 11.47 36.96 50.41
CA THR A 336 12.21 37.55 51.54
C THR A 336 11.32 38.38 52.47
N GLN A 337 10.18 38.89 51.99
CA GLN A 337 9.25 39.66 52.80
C GLN A 337 8.43 38.72 53.70
N MET A 338 8.00 37.56 53.16
CA MET A 338 7.36 36.53 53.98
C MET A 338 8.31 35.98 55.04
N LEU A 339 9.60 35.80 54.70
CA LEU A 339 10.59 35.35 55.66
C LEU A 339 10.75 36.34 56.82
N GLN A 340 10.77 37.65 56.52
CA GLN A 340 10.87 38.69 57.55
C GLN A 340 9.62 38.73 58.45
N VAL A 341 8.42 38.58 57.88
CA VAL A 341 7.17 38.48 58.66
C VAL A 341 7.17 37.24 59.56
N ALA A 342 7.67 36.10 59.07
CA ALA A 342 7.81 34.89 59.87
C ALA A 342 8.80 35.07 61.02
N LEU A 343 9.92 35.77 60.81
CA LEU A 343 10.92 36.06 61.84
C LEU A 343 10.42 37.07 62.88
N GLU A 344 9.62 38.06 62.49
CA GLU A 344 9.02 39.04 63.42
C GLU A 344 7.89 38.46 64.28
N ALA A 345 7.26 37.37 63.82
CA ALA A 345 6.17 36.71 64.52
C ALA A 345 6.63 35.74 65.64
N MET A 346 7.92 35.46 65.75
CA MET A 346 8.52 34.54 66.73
C MET A 346 9.42 35.28 67.73
N GLU A 347 9.79 34.60 68.82
CA GLU A 347 10.66 35.19 69.84
C GLU A 347 12.06 35.49 69.25
N PRO A 348 12.69 36.63 69.61
CA PRO A 348 13.95 37.07 68.99
C PRO A 348 15.11 36.07 69.12
N GLU A 349 15.13 35.25 70.17
CA GLU A 349 16.16 34.23 70.36
C GLU A 349 15.95 32.99 69.46
N GLU A 350 14.70 32.64 69.17
CA GLU A 350 14.35 31.52 68.28
C GLU A 350 14.59 31.90 66.81
N ALA A 351 14.20 33.11 66.42
CA ALA A 351 14.48 33.68 65.09
C ALA A 351 15.98 33.65 64.78
N LYS A 352 16.81 34.09 65.74
CA LYS A 352 18.26 34.10 65.58
C LYS A 352 18.83 32.69 65.43
N LYS A 353 18.36 31.74 66.25
CA LYS A 353 18.81 30.34 66.18
C LYS A 353 18.49 29.69 64.82
N HIS A 354 17.31 29.92 64.27
CA HIS A 354 16.92 29.39 62.97
C HIS A 354 17.69 30.06 61.81
N MET A 355 17.93 31.37 61.89
CA MET A 355 18.73 32.08 60.89
C MET A 355 20.20 31.68 60.91
N ASP A 356 20.80 31.54 62.09
CA ASP A 356 22.19 31.04 62.24
C ASP A 356 22.33 29.62 61.65
N ALA A 357 21.30 28.76 61.83
CA ALA A 357 21.26 27.43 61.23
C ALA A 357 21.10 27.46 59.70
N CYS A 358 20.29 28.39 59.17
CA CYS A 358 20.15 28.60 57.72
C CYS A 358 21.44 29.10 57.07
N GLU A 359 22.21 29.92 57.77
CA GLU A 359 23.52 30.39 57.29
C GLU A 359 24.58 29.29 57.36
N ALA A 360 24.61 28.53 58.46
CA ALA A 360 25.52 27.41 58.64
C ALA A 360 25.27 26.26 57.65
N SER A 361 24.02 26.06 57.22
CA SER A 361 23.70 25.08 56.17
C SER A 361 23.81 25.63 54.75
N GLY A 362 24.06 26.93 54.58
CA GLY A 362 24.12 27.59 53.27
C GLY A 362 22.76 27.83 52.61
N LEU A 363 21.66 27.60 53.32
CA LEU A 363 20.28 27.87 52.88
C LEU A 363 20.00 29.39 52.76
N TRP A 364 20.73 30.22 53.51
CA TRP A 364 20.65 31.67 53.46
C TRP A 364 22.04 32.32 53.47
N VAL A 365 22.26 33.33 52.63
CA VAL A 365 23.52 34.09 52.58
C VAL A 365 23.21 35.57 52.79
N GLN A 366 23.69 36.15 53.89
CA GLN A 366 23.58 37.59 54.13
C GLN A 366 24.46 38.35 53.13
N ASN A 367 23.85 39.19 52.30
CA ASN A 367 24.58 39.98 51.33
C ASN A 367 25.18 41.23 52.00
N ASN A 368 26.21 41.05 52.82
CA ASN A 368 26.87 42.10 53.60
C ASN A 368 28.39 42.19 53.32
N SER A 369 28.80 42.39 52.06
CA SER A 369 29.97 43.20 51.64
C SER A 369 30.37 42.92 50.18
N SER A 370 30.72 44.00 49.48
CA SER A 370 31.39 44.06 48.17
C SER A 370 32.72 43.26 48.07
N GLU A 371 32.95 42.65 46.90
CA GLU A 371 34.19 41.96 46.41
C GLU A 371 34.51 40.62 47.14
N GLU A 372 34.84 39.49 46.51
CA GLU A 372 35.58 39.19 45.27
C GLU A 372 34.91 38.06 44.47
N ALA A 373 34.79 38.26 43.15
CA ALA A 373 34.67 37.15 42.21
C ALA A 373 36.04 36.49 42.07
N THR A 374 36.32 35.45 42.86
CA THR A 374 37.42 34.54 42.57
C THR A 374 37.04 33.70 41.37
N VAL A 375 37.52 34.16 40.21
CA VAL A 375 37.76 33.35 39.02
C VAL A 375 38.64 32.18 39.46
N VAL A 376 38.09 30.97 39.47
CA VAL A 376 38.90 29.75 39.42
C VAL A 376 38.88 29.30 37.96
N ASP A 377 39.93 29.73 37.30
CA ASP A 377 40.47 29.22 36.05
C ASP A 377 40.77 27.73 36.23
N ASP A 378 39.94 26.86 35.65
CA ASP A 378 40.25 25.44 35.54
C ASP A 378 40.96 25.21 34.20
N GLY A 379 42.26 25.50 34.23
CA GLY A 379 43.21 25.21 33.19
C GLY A 379 44.10 24.01 33.57
N LEU A 380 44.02 22.98 32.73
CA LEU A 380 45.06 21.98 32.38
C LEU A 380 45.26 20.75 33.30
N ALA A 381 44.91 19.58 32.74
CA ALA A 381 45.91 18.63 32.24
C ALA A 381 45.32 17.74 31.12
#